data_AF-A0A3S0EMV3-F1
#
_entry.id   AF-A0A3S0EMV3-F1
#
_cell.length_a   1.000
_cell.length_b   1.000
_cell.length_c   1.000
_cell.angle_alpha   90.00
_cell.angle_beta   90.00
_cell.angle_gamma   90.00
#
_symmetry.space_group_name_H-M   'P 1'
#
loop_
_entity.id
_entity.type
_entity.pdbx_description
1 polymer ?
#
loop_
_entity_poly.entity_id
_entity_poly.type
_entity_poly.pdbx_seq_one_letter_code
_entity_poly.pdbx_strand_id
1 'polypeptide(L)'
;MPNTISPEVTRLAQLKAKQAGVDISCELARSIVEESIIELDPELDLVINTSESFSEIAGMAKFVGANDIVVNDRHIDIRVLNDAGFVEISRALIGTPYLINGSLVVSLDGTEGGAVVGTIASASWSAAEQQSKDSKVSLKFEPGADFDLGRSLSEICNKPAASMPGTVKTLPNEIELAGFIDNRDNIIAARQRQIIIAIINEPAVRARFEEVQERARKTERVISDASVWNGRVENVVETVSPRFSGLSPKEVRSVVRKTGEIFGGQPESPQFRKHMLNKLTVEQLSKKFAGLPLAKVAEIVDHVFSGQSAVDSVKSIVSNKVAVDIAAKIKTQRSRAEGFVAATADEIGMAFNQLALQPAYATHSSADSGVESINEALQLLEAAELAEQATGLI
;
A
#
# COMPACT_ATOMS: atom_id res chain seq x y z
N MET A 1 -13.97 2.73 33.09
CA MET A 1 -14.76 1.55 32.68
C MET A 1 -13.86 0.71 31.76
N PRO A 2 -14.01 -0.63 31.71
CA PRO A 2 -13.27 -1.44 30.75
C PRO A 2 -13.87 -1.26 29.34
N ASN A 3 -13.05 -0.82 28.40
CA ASN A 3 -13.42 -0.69 26.99
C ASN A 3 -13.01 -1.95 26.24
N THR A 4 -13.95 -2.52 25.49
CA THR A 4 -13.68 -3.64 24.58
C THR A 4 -13.15 -3.13 23.26
N ILE A 5 -12.00 -3.66 22.84
CA ILE A 5 -11.37 -3.32 21.57
C ILE A 5 -11.88 -4.27 20.48
N SER A 6 -12.44 -3.72 19.41
CA SER A 6 -12.86 -4.53 18.25
C SER A 6 -11.66 -5.02 17.43
N PRO A 7 -11.77 -6.16 16.72
CA PRO A 7 -10.71 -6.66 15.85
C PRO A 7 -10.27 -5.64 14.78
N GLU A 8 -11.19 -4.81 14.30
CA GLU A 8 -10.91 -3.72 13.35
C GLU A 8 -10.00 -2.65 13.97
N VAL A 9 -10.28 -2.25 15.21
CA VAL A 9 -9.43 -1.30 15.96
C VAL A 9 -8.07 -1.91 16.23
N THR A 10 -7.99 -3.20 16.60
CA THR A 10 -6.70 -3.90 16.76
C THR A 10 -5.88 -3.91 15.47
N ARG A 11 -6.50 -4.20 14.32
CA ARG A 11 -5.80 -4.18 13.02
C ARG A 11 -5.33 -2.78 12.65
N LEU A 12 -6.14 -1.76 12.92
CA LEU A 12 -5.76 -0.37 12.68
C LEU A 12 -4.60 0.05 13.58
N ALA A 13 -4.65 -0.31 14.87
CA ALA A 13 -3.56 -0.07 15.82
C ALA A 13 -2.27 -0.80 15.42
N GLN A 14 -2.35 -2.04 14.93
CA GLN A 14 -1.19 -2.75 14.36
C GLN A 14 -0.57 -2.00 13.18
N LEU A 15 -1.41 -1.50 12.27
CA LEU A 15 -0.95 -0.75 11.11
C LEU A 15 -0.26 0.56 11.55
N LYS A 16 -0.90 1.33 12.43
CA LYS A 16 -0.35 2.59 12.97
C LYS A 16 0.95 2.36 13.75
N ALA A 17 0.97 1.37 14.64
CA ALA A 17 2.15 1.00 15.41
C ALA A 17 3.33 0.64 14.50
N LYS A 18 3.07 -0.14 13.44
CA LYS A 18 4.08 -0.50 12.44
C LYS A 18 4.59 0.71 11.65
N GLN A 19 3.71 1.62 11.24
CA GLN A 19 4.09 2.83 10.50
C GLN A 19 4.87 3.83 11.36
N ALA A 20 4.48 3.97 12.63
CA ALA A 20 5.18 4.79 13.60
C ALA A 20 6.48 4.14 14.07
N GLY A 21 6.56 2.81 14.08
CA GLY A 21 7.69 2.03 14.62
C GLY A 21 7.65 1.91 16.14
N VAL A 22 6.45 1.81 16.71
CA VAL A 22 6.18 1.72 18.16
C VAL A 22 5.50 0.40 18.52
N ASP A 23 5.41 0.11 19.81
CA ASP A 23 4.66 -1.05 20.32
C ASP A 23 3.16 -0.86 20.08
N ILE A 24 2.47 -1.92 19.66
CA ILE A 24 1.01 -1.96 19.51
C ILE A 24 0.30 -1.53 20.81
N SER A 25 0.87 -1.89 21.95
CA SER A 25 0.33 -1.58 23.28
C SER A 25 0.17 -0.08 23.49
N CYS A 26 1.08 0.74 22.95
CA CYS A 26 0.99 2.19 23.02
C CYS A 26 -0.21 2.73 22.23
N GLU A 27 -0.39 2.25 20.99
CA GLU A 27 -1.52 2.62 20.13
C GLU A 27 -2.86 2.21 20.73
N LEU A 28 -2.96 0.99 21.25
CA LEU A 28 -4.18 0.50 21.90
C LEU A 28 -4.53 1.31 23.14
N ALA A 29 -3.52 1.66 23.95
CA ALA A 29 -3.74 2.52 25.10
C ALA A 29 -4.23 3.92 24.71
N ARG A 30 -3.72 4.51 23.61
CA ARG A 30 -4.26 5.76 23.08
C ARG A 30 -5.71 5.62 22.67
N SER A 31 -6.05 4.58 21.90
CA SER A 31 -7.43 4.32 21.47
C SER A 31 -8.39 4.14 22.65
N ILE A 32 -7.99 3.43 23.71
CA ILE A 32 -8.82 3.27 24.92
C ILE A 32 -9.06 4.62 25.60
N VAL A 33 -8.03 5.46 25.72
CA VAL A 33 -8.18 6.78 26.35
C VAL A 33 -9.06 7.68 25.48
N GLU A 34 -8.86 7.71 24.17
CA GLU A 34 -9.67 8.50 23.23
C GLU A 34 -11.16 8.08 23.31
N GLU A 35 -11.45 6.79 23.26
CA GLU A 35 -12.80 6.26 23.38
C GLU A 35 -13.42 6.58 24.75
N SER A 36 -12.65 6.39 25.83
CA SER A 36 -13.10 6.73 27.19
C SER A 36 -13.45 8.22 27.33
N ILE A 37 -12.73 9.11 26.65
CA ILE A 37 -13.02 10.55 26.66
C ILE A 37 -14.27 10.86 25.84
N ILE A 38 -14.42 10.26 24.65
CA ILE A 38 -15.59 10.43 23.79
C ILE A 38 -16.86 9.98 24.53
N GLU A 39 -16.79 8.90 25.31
CA GLU A 39 -17.92 8.43 26.13
C GLU A 39 -18.29 9.41 27.27
N LEU A 40 -17.32 10.19 27.76
CA LEU A 40 -17.53 11.22 28.78
C LEU A 40 -18.04 12.56 28.19
N ASP A 41 -17.97 12.74 26.87
CA ASP A 41 -18.18 14.01 26.14
C ASP A 41 -19.62 14.61 26.13
N PRO A 42 -20.67 14.04 26.77
CA PRO A 42 -21.88 14.82 27.03
C PRO A 42 -21.76 15.78 28.23
N GLU A 43 -20.84 15.52 29.17
CA GLU A 43 -20.89 16.15 30.51
C GLU A 43 -19.74 17.15 30.79
N LEU A 44 -18.64 17.09 30.04
CA LEU A 44 -17.38 17.76 30.41
C LEU A 44 -16.79 18.72 29.35
N ASP A 45 -17.41 18.87 28.18
CA ASP A 45 -16.95 19.75 27.08
C ASP A 45 -15.47 19.47 26.69
N LEU A 46 -15.17 18.20 26.38
CA LEU A 46 -13.82 17.71 26.13
C LEU A 46 -13.58 17.49 24.63
N VAL A 47 -12.75 18.35 24.02
CA VAL A 47 -12.39 18.24 22.61
C VAL A 47 -11.05 17.55 22.45
N ILE A 48 -11.02 16.44 21.70
CA ILE A 48 -9.79 15.72 21.34
C ILE A 48 -9.23 16.25 20.01
N ASN A 49 -7.97 16.71 20.04
CA ASN A 49 -7.25 17.22 18.87
C ASN A 49 -6.08 16.28 18.49
N THR A 50 -6.39 15.18 17.80
CA THR A 50 -5.39 14.16 17.45
C THR A 50 -4.25 14.70 16.57
N SER A 51 -4.53 15.66 15.68
CA SER A 51 -3.55 16.25 14.76
C SER A 51 -2.43 17.04 15.44
N GLU A 52 -2.65 17.48 16.68
CA GLU A 52 -1.66 18.24 17.43
C GLU A 52 -0.78 17.36 18.32
N SER A 53 -1.12 16.08 18.49
CA SER A 53 -0.38 15.15 19.33
C SER A 53 1.05 14.93 18.83
N PHE A 54 2.01 14.90 19.76
CA PHE A 54 3.39 14.58 19.41
C PHE A 54 3.58 13.10 19.04
N SER A 55 2.63 12.24 19.40
CA SER A 55 2.58 10.85 18.93
C SER A 55 2.42 10.73 17.41
N GLU A 56 1.80 11.72 16.76
CA GLU A 56 1.64 11.73 15.30
C GLU A 56 2.94 12.15 14.60
N ILE A 57 3.85 12.80 15.32
CA ILE A 57 5.22 13.04 14.84
C ILE A 57 6.00 11.74 15.00
N ALA A 58 6.11 10.99 13.91
CA ALA A 58 6.62 9.64 13.98
C ALA A 58 8.05 9.52 14.56
N GLY A 59 8.85 10.58 14.53
CA GLY A 59 10.18 10.64 15.13
C GLY A 59 10.13 10.78 16.64
N MET A 60 9.18 11.56 17.14
CA MET A 60 8.89 11.68 18.56
C MET A 60 8.34 10.35 19.09
N ALA A 61 7.41 9.72 18.38
CA ALA A 61 6.87 8.42 18.75
C ALA A 61 7.98 7.34 18.77
N LYS A 62 8.69 7.13 17.65
CA LYS A 62 9.70 6.06 17.51
C LYS A 62 10.92 6.24 18.41
N PHE A 63 11.52 7.42 18.41
CA PHE A 63 12.86 7.62 19.01
C PHE A 63 12.79 8.14 20.45
N VAL A 64 11.71 8.83 20.80
CA VAL A 64 11.53 9.42 22.13
C VAL A 64 10.55 8.61 22.98
N GLY A 65 9.62 7.89 22.34
CA GLY A 65 8.54 7.20 23.03
C GLY A 65 7.41 8.15 23.44
N ALA A 66 7.16 9.18 22.62
CA ALA A 66 5.98 10.02 22.76
C ALA A 66 4.72 9.18 22.50
N ASN A 67 3.77 9.27 23.43
CA ASN A 67 2.49 8.57 23.39
C ASN A 67 1.43 9.43 24.10
N ASP A 68 1.16 10.63 23.61
CA ASP A 68 0.17 11.59 24.12
C ASP A 68 -1.10 11.67 23.27
N ILE A 69 -2.14 12.23 23.89
CA ILE A 69 -3.31 12.82 23.25
C ILE A 69 -3.39 14.30 23.60
N VAL A 70 -4.15 15.07 22.82
CA VAL A 70 -4.42 16.48 23.10
C VAL A 70 -5.89 16.65 23.42
N VAL A 71 -6.19 17.16 24.61
CA VAL A 71 -7.56 17.42 25.10
C VAL A 71 -7.66 18.87 25.52
N ASN A 72 -8.55 19.66 24.91
CA ASN A 72 -8.69 21.11 25.18
C ASN A 72 -7.31 21.83 25.19
N ASP A 73 -6.51 21.60 24.15
CA ASP A 73 -5.14 22.13 23.96
C ASP A 73 -4.12 21.70 25.05
N ARG A 74 -4.44 20.64 25.81
CA ARG A 74 -3.53 20.03 26.78
C ARG A 74 -3.00 18.71 26.25
N HIS A 75 -1.67 18.64 26.09
CA HIS A 75 -0.99 17.37 25.87
C HIS A 75 -1.01 16.53 27.15
N ILE A 76 -1.50 15.30 27.06
CA ILE A 76 -1.57 14.35 28.17
C ILE A 76 -0.88 13.07 27.72
N ASP A 77 0.20 12.70 28.40
CA ASP A 77 0.97 11.49 28.12
C ASP A 77 0.19 10.23 28.54
N ILE A 78 0.37 9.13 27.81
CA ILE A 78 -0.33 7.86 28.06
C ILE A 78 0.70 6.75 28.22
N ARG A 79 0.61 6.00 29.32
CA ARG A 79 1.54 4.92 29.65
C ARG A 79 0.81 3.62 29.96
N VAL A 80 1.32 2.54 29.39
CA VAL A 80 0.81 1.19 29.61
C VAL A 80 1.38 0.66 30.93
N LEU A 81 0.50 0.13 31.77
CA LEU A 81 0.86 -0.65 32.94
C LEU A 81 1.23 -2.07 32.50
N ASN A 82 2.47 -2.48 32.76
CA ASN A 82 2.91 -3.84 32.44
C ASN A 82 2.45 -4.86 33.48
N ASP A 83 2.57 -6.15 33.15
CA ASP A 83 2.16 -7.27 34.02
C ASP A 83 2.89 -7.32 35.38
N ALA A 84 4.06 -6.66 35.47
CA ALA A 84 4.83 -6.55 36.70
C ALA A 84 4.38 -5.37 37.59
N GLY A 85 3.38 -4.58 37.16
CA GLY A 85 2.86 -3.42 37.89
C GLY A 85 3.75 -2.18 37.76
N PHE A 86 4.51 -2.06 36.67
CA PHE A 86 5.34 -0.90 36.38
C PHE A 86 4.87 -0.17 35.14
N VAL A 87 5.08 1.14 35.14
CA VAL A 87 5.02 2.00 33.95
C VAL A 87 6.42 2.48 33.62
N GLU A 88 6.72 2.65 32.33
CA GLU A 88 8.04 3.09 31.88
C GLU A 88 7.96 4.35 31.03
N ILE A 89 8.94 5.23 31.20
CA ILE A 89 9.11 6.39 30.33
C ILE A 89 10.57 6.64 30.00
N SER A 90 10.80 7.20 28.82
CA SER A 90 12.10 7.73 28.42
C SER A 90 12.55 8.85 29.37
N ARG A 91 13.77 8.73 29.91
CA ARG A 91 14.37 9.74 30.79
C ARG A 91 14.47 11.13 30.15
N ALA A 92 14.52 11.20 28.83
CA ALA A 92 14.61 12.46 28.09
C ALA A 92 13.30 13.25 28.04
N LEU A 93 12.16 12.63 28.34
CA LEU A 93 10.87 13.32 28.44
C LEU A 93 10.67 13.97 29.82
N ILE A 94 11.32 13.43 30.85
CA ILE A 94 11.21 13.92 32.22
C ILE A 94 11.81 15.32 32.34
N GLY A 95 11.05 16.25 32.92
CA GLY A 95 11.43 17.66 33.04
C GLY A 95 11.27 18.48 31.76
N THR A 96 10.60 17.95 30.74
CA THR A 96 10.23 18.71 29.53
C THR A 96 8.75 19.16 29.58
N PRO A 97 8.34 20.14 28.77
CA PRO A 97 6.93 20.55 28.67
C PRO A 97 5.98 19.41 28.27
N TYR A 98 6.50 18.33 27.66
CA TYR A 98 5.73 17.15 27.29
C TYR A 98 4.97 16.53 28.46
N LEU A 99 5.60 16.46 29.64
CA LEU A 99 5.02 15.82 30.83
C LEU A 99 4.41 16.82 31.81
N ILE A 100 4.11 18.04 31.37
CA ILE A 100 3.59 19.08 32.27
C ILE A 100 2.29 18.67 32.95
N ASN A 101 1.41 17.98 32.21
CA ASN A 101 0.11 17.52 32.71
C ASN A 101 0.16 16.13 33.36
N GLY A 102 1.35 15.51 33.41
CA GLY A 102 1.53 14.14 33.88
C GLY A 102 1.15 13.09 32.82
N SER A 103 0.91 11.87 33.29
CA SER A 103 0.60 10.71 32.45
C SER A 103 -0.69 10.03 32.93
N LEU A 104 -1.54 9.62 32.00
CA LEU A 104 -2.60 8.65 32.24
C LEU A 104 -2.01 7.24 32.18
N VAL A 105 -2.44 6.37 33.09
CA VAL A 105 -2.02 4.98 33.14
C VAL A 105 -3.14 4.09 32.62
N VAL A 106 -2.82 3.24 31.66
CA VAL A 106 -3.77 2.32 31.03
C VAL A 106 -3.36 0.89 31.34
N SER A 107 -4.30 0.10 31.86
CA SER A 107 -4.16 -1.35 31.96
C SER A 107 -4.82 -1.98 30.75
N LEU A 108 -4.08 -2.82 30.03
CA LEU A 108 -4.56 -3.55 28.86
C LEU A 108 -4.85 -5.00 29.24
N ASP A 109 -5.90 -5.56 28.64
CA ASP A 109 -6.18 -6.99 28.65
C ASP A 109 -5.81 -7.55 27.26
N GLY A 110 -4.50 -7.76 27.07
CA GLY A 110 -3.93 -8.12 25.77
C GLY A 110 -4.30 -7.11 24.68
N THR A 111 -4.98 -7.60 23.64
CA THR A 111 -5.48 -6.77 22.53
C THR A 111 -7.01 -6.67 22.49
N GLU A 112 -7.69 -7.20 23.50
CA GLU A 112 -9.15 -7.38 23.52
C GLU A 112 -9.86 -6.28 24.32
N GLY A 113 -9.14 -5.58 25.19
CA GLY A 113 -9.69 -4.45 25.93
C GLY A 113 -8.69 -3.75 26.82
N GLY A 114 -9.18 -2.81 27.61
CA GLY A 114 -8.41 -2.16 28.67
C GLY A 114 -9.16 -1.01 29.32
N ALA A 115 -8.52 -0.37 30.30
CA ALA A 115 -9.11 0.74 31.04
C ALA A 115 -8.05 1.74 31.47
N VAL A 116 -8.44 3.01 31.58
CA VAL A 116 -7.63 4.01 32.29
C VAL A 116 -7.77 3.75 33.79
N VAL A 117 -6.65 3.46 34.45
CA VAL A 117 -6.59 3.00 35.86
C VAL A 117 -5.96 4.00 36.81
N GLY A 118 -5.46 5.13 36.31
CA GLY A 118 -5.01 6.22 37.15
C GLY A 118 -4.20 7.30 36.44
N THR A 119 -3.63 8.20 37.23
CA THR A 119 -2.75 9.27 36.75
C THR A 119 -1.43 9.31 37.53
N ILE A 120 -0.36 9.75 36.87
CA ILE A 120 0.96 9.99 37.45
C ILE A 120 1.32 11.45 37.24
N ALA A 121 1.56 12.17 38.34
CA ALA A 121 1.99 13.56 38.26
C ALA A 121 3.42 13.70 37.74
N SER A 122 3.72 14.82 37.07
CA SER A 122 5.07 15.16 36.59
C SER A 122 6.15 15.11 37.68
N ALA A 123 5.79 15.49 38.91
CA ALA A 123 6.69 15.44 40.07
C ALA A 123 7.07 14.00 40.45
N SER A 124 6.17 13.03 40.30
CA SER A 124 6.44 11.61 40.58
C SER A 124 7.47 11.06 39.62
N TRP A 125 7.41 11.41 38.33
CA TRP A 125 8.43 11.06 37.35
C TRP A 125 9.78 11.68 37.69
N SER A 126 9.79 12.96 38.09
CA SER A 126 11.03 13.66 38.50
C SER A 126 11.66 13.02 39.73
N ALA A 127 10.86 12.56 40.70
CA ALA A 127 11.34 11.85 41.88
C ALA A 127 11.90 10.46 41.53
N ALA A 128 11.22 9.70 40.66
CA ALA A 128 11.69 8.40 40.19
C ALA A 128 13.00 8.52 39.38
N GLU A 129 13.15 9.59 38.61
CA GLU A 129 14.38 9.86 37.85
C GLU A 129 15.62 10.00 38.76
N GLN A 130 15.47 10.60 39.95
CA GLN A 130 16.58 10.77 40.89
C GLN A 130 17.14 9.44 41.40
N GLN A 131 16.32 8.39 41.35
CA GLN A 131 16.66 7.04 41.82
C GLN A 131 17.15 6.12 40.71
N SER A 132 17.05 6.55 39.44
CA SER A 132 17.47 5.75 38.27
C SER A 132 18.64 6.40 37.52
N LYS A 133 19.55 5.55 37.02
CA LYS A 133 20.61 5.97 36.08
C LYS A 133 20.33 5.56 34.64
N ASP A 134 19.28 4.78 34.42
CA ASP A 134 18.99 4.16 33.14
C ASP A 134 18.40 5.17 32.15
N SER A 135 18.41 4.81 30.86
CA SER A 135 17.81 5.61 29.79
C SER A 135 16.28 5.64 29.87
N LYS A 136 15.70 4.62 30.53
CA LYS A 136 14.29 4.55 30.90
C LYS A 136 14.13 4.65 32.42
N VAL A 137 13.05 5.29 32.85
CA VAL A 137 12.64 5.39 34.25
C VAL A 137 11.38 4.56 34.41
N SER A 138 11.44 3.58 35.31
CA SER A 138 10.33 2.71 35.64
C SER A 138 9.77 3.12 37.01
N LEU A 139 8.45 3.20 37.11
CA LEU A 139 7.74 3.54 38.35
C LEU A 139 6.72 2.45 38.66
N LYS A 140 6.77 1.91 39.89
CA LYS A 140 5.76 0.95 40.35
C LYS A 140 4.44 1.69 40.56
N PHE A 141 3.38 1.22 39.92
CA PHE A 141 2.07 1.85 39.95
C PHE A 141 1.02 0.86 40.48
N GLU A 142 0.26 1.28 41.48
CA GLU A 142 -0.83 0.50 42.05
C GLU A 142 -2.15 1.23 41.72
N PRO A 143 -3.02 0.64 40.88
CA PRO A 143 -4.32 1.22 40.55
C PRO A 143 -5.14 1.57 41.78
N GLY A 144 -5.68 2.79 41.82
CA GLY A 144 -6.62 3.20 42.85
C GLY A 144 -7.99 2.59 42.60
N ALA A 145 -8.60 1.99 43.63
CA ALA A 145 -9.93 1.36 43.51
C ALA A 145 -11.04 2.37 43.13
N ASP A 146 -10.88 3.64 43.51
CA ASP A 146 -11.85 4.72 43.31
C ASP A 146 -11.39 5.74 42.25
N PHE A 147 -10.60 5.31 41.26
CA PHE A 147 -10.13 6.22 40.22
C PHE A 147 -11.28 6.73 39.33
N ASP A 148 -11.38 8.05 39.21
CA ASP A 148 -12.34 8.74 38.35
C ASP A 148 -11.60 9.51 37.24
N LEU A 149 -11.79 9.03 36.01
CA LEU A 149 -11.20 9.63 34.81
C LEU A 149 -11.78 11.03 34.51
N GLY A 150 -13.10 11.20 34.61
CA GLY A 150 -13.77 12.47 34.28
C GLY A 150 -13.33 13.59 35.21
N ARG A 151 -13.25 13.29 36.52
CA ARG A 151 -12.69 14.22 37.51
C ARG A 151 -11.23 14.55 37.20
N SER A 152 -10.41 13.54 36.90
CA SER A 152 -8.99 13.73 36.61
C SER A 152 -8.75 14.60 35.38
N LEU A 153 -9.53 14.40 34.32
CA LEU A 153 -9.47 15.20 33.09
C LEU A 153 -9.91 16.64 33.34
N SER A 154 -11.00 16.84 34.08
CA SER A 154 -11.45 18.17 34.49
C SER A 154 -10.38 18.91 35.30
N GLU A 155 -9.71 18.23 36.23
CA GLU A 155 -8.60 18.80 36.99
C GLU A 155 -7.38 19.14 36.10
N ILE A 156 -7.11 18.37 35.04
CA ILE A 156 -6.03 18.64 34.10
C ILE A 156 -6.37 19.83 33.20
N CYS A 157 -7.56 19.85 32.58
CA CYS A 157 -7.96 20.88 31.64
C CYS A 157 -8.17 22.24 32.34
N ASN A 158 -8.66 22.26 33.58
CA ASN A 158 -8.87 23.48 34.35
C ASN A 158 -7.62 24.03 35.05
N LYS A 159 -6.49 23.31 35.04
CA LYS A 159 -5.24 23.86 35.57
C LYS A 159 -4.85 25.10 34.77
N PRO A 160 -4.37 26.18 35.42
CA PRO A 160 -3.77 27.31 34.71
C PRO A 160 -2.70 26.81 33.77
N ALA A 161 -2.62 27.37 32.56
CA ALA A 161 -1.54 27.03 31.65
C ALA A 161 -0.21 27.38 32.32
N ALA A 162 0.47 26.35 32.81
CA ALA A 162 1.73 26.51 33.49
C ALA A 162 2.76 26.96 32.44
N SER A 163 3.33 28.15 32.62
CA SER A 163 4.46 28.61 31.82
C SER A 163 5.67 27.75 32.21
N MET A 164 6.11 26.86 31.32
CA MET A 164 7.24 26.00 31.63
C MET A 164 8.59 26.71 31.46
N PRO A 165 9.57 26.37 32.33
CA PRO A 165 10.91 26.92 32.33
C PRO A 165 11.75 26.24 31.26
N GLY A 166 12.38 27.02 30.38
CA GLY A 166 13.39 26.50 29.47
C GLY A 166 13.50 27.31 28.20
N THR A 167 14.14 28.48 28.28
CA THR A 167 14.74 29.08 27.09
C THR A 167 15.79 28.09 26.58
N VAL A 168 15.54 27.50 25.42
CA VAL A 168 16.55 26.68 24.74
C VAL A 168 17.73 27.61 24.45
N LYS A 169 18.85 27.43 25.16
CA LYS A 169 20.04 28.30 25.01
C LYS A 169 20.62 28.24 23.59
N THR A 170 20.46 27.11 22.91
CA THR A 170 20.97 26.88 21.56
C THR A 170 20.05 25.91 20.84
N LEU A 171 19.39 26.41 19.78
CA LEU A 171 18.52 25.60 18.93
C LEU A 171 19.33 24.48 18.25
N PRO A 172 18.79 23.27 18.14
CA PRO A 172 19.47 22.18 17.46
C PRO A 172 19.61 22.46 15.97
N ASN A 173 20.78 22.14 15.42
CA ASN A 173 21.00 22.17 13.97
C ASN A 173 20.60 20.83 13.32
N GLU A 174 20.65 20.78 11.99
CA GLU A 174 20.24 19.60 11.22
C GLU A 174 21.06 18.34 11.54
N ILE A 175 22.37 18.49 11.80
CA ILE A 175 23.26 17.37 12.16
C ILE A 175 22.89 16.81 13.54
N GLU A 176 22.55 17.68 14.49
CA GLU A 176 22.10 17.24 15.82
C GLU A 176 20.73 16.56 15.75
N LEU A 177 19.81 17.05 14.92
CA LEU A 177 18.50 16.41 14.70
C LEU A 177 18.66 15.02 14.03
N ALA A 178 19.53 14.90 13.03
CA ALA A 178 19.85 13.62 12.39
C ALA A 178 20.52 12.66 13.38
N GLY A 179 21.51 13.13 14.14
CA GLY A 179 22.16 12.33 15.19
C GLY A 179 21.21 11.88 16.29
N PHE A 180 20.19 12.68 16.60
CA PHE A 180 19.13 12.32 17.55
C PHE A 180 18.20 11.22 17.02
N ILE A 181 17.98 11.17 15.70
CA ILE A 181 17.21 10.11 15.03
C ILE A 181 18.04 8.82 14.93
N ASP A 182 19.30 8.93 14.53
CA ASP A 182 20.13 7.76 14.19
C ASP A 182 20.79 7.10 15.39
N ASN A 183 21.26 7.90 16.37
CA ASN A 183 22.06 7.41 17.50
C ASN A 183 21.82 8.24 18.76
N ARG A 184 20.58 8.25 19.22
CA ARG A 184 20.15 8.98 20.42
C ARG A 184 21.03 8.69 21.65
N ASP A 185 21.41 7.44 21.88
CA ASP A 185 22.16 7.04 23.09
C ASP A 185 23.55 7.67 23.19
N ASN A 186 24.12 8.15 22.08
CA ASN A 186 25.38 8.90 22.06
C ASN A 186 25.21 10.36 22.49
N ILE A 187 23.97 10.86 22.58
CA ILE A 187 23.65 12.21 23.03
C ILE A 187 23.31 12.15 24.51
N ILE A 188 23.96 12.98 25.33
CA ILE A 188 23.65 13.05 26.77
C ILE A 188 22.18 13.45 27.01
N ALA A 189 21.55 12.87 28.04
CA ALA A 189 20.13 13.10 28.35
C ALA A 189 19.75 14.59 28.48
N ALA A 190 20.65 15.43 29.01
CA ALA A 190 20.45 16.87 29.11
C ALA A 190 20.31 17.56 27.73
N ARG A 191 21.10 17.14 26.73
CA ARG A 191 20.98 17.68 25.37
C ARG A 191 19.77 17.10 24.64
N GLN A 192 19.46 15.82 24.85
CA GLN A 192 18.21 15.22 24.37
C GLN A 192 16.99 16.01 24.84
N ARG A 193 16.94 16.41 26.12
CA ARG A 193 15.87 17.27 26.67
C ARG A 193 15.80 18.61 25.95
N GLN A 194 16.93 19.28 25.71
CA GLN A 194 16.95 20.55 24.99
C GLN A 194 16.42 20.42 23.56
N ILE A 195 16.74 19.32 22.87
CA ILE A 195 16.22 19.02 21.53
C ILE A 195 14.70 18.84 21.58
N ILE A 196 14.20 18.03 22.53
CA ILE A 196 12.76 17.80 22.72
C ILE A 196 12.02 19.11 23.04
N ILE A 197 12.55 19.91 23.96
CA ILE A 197 11.98 21.23 24.30
C ILE A 197 11.92 22.13 23.06
N ALA A 198 12.96 22.13 22.22
CA ALA A 198 12.97 22.88 20.97
C ALA A 198 11.91 22.38 19.98
N ILE A 199 11.76 21.06 19.80
CA ILE A 199 10.75 20.48 18.91
C ILE A 199 9.31 20.83 19.36
N ILE A 200 9.09 20.84 20.68
CA ILE A 200 7.78 21.17 21.27
C ILE A 200 7.49 22.67 21.10
N ASN A 201 8.41 23.55 21.48
CA ASN A 201 8.16 24.98 21.58
C ASN A 201 8.37 25.76 20.26
N GLU A 202 9.19 25.25 19.33
CA GLU A 202 9.57 25.97 18.11
C GLU A 202 9.05 25.24 16.85
N PRO A 203 7.95 25.72 16.22
CA PRO A 203 7.39 25.10 15.02
C PRO A 203 8.40 24.95 13.88
N ALA A 204 9.32 25.90 13.75
CA ALA A 204 10.36 25.85 12.72
C ALA A 204 11.41 24.75 12.96
N VAL A 205 11.64 24.35 14.21
CA VAL A 205 12.51 23.20 14.55
C VAL A 205 11.75 21.90 14.34
N ARG A 206 10.47 21.87 14.71
CA ARG A 206 9.57 20.73 14.47
C ARG A 206 9.50 20.36 12.98
N ALA A 207 9.23 21.33 12.11
CA ALA A 207 9.18 21.11 10.67
C ALA A 207 10.51 20.57 10.10
N ARG A 208 11.65 21.08 10.58
CA ARG A 208 12.97 20.58 10.21
C ARG A 208 13.22 19.15 10.68
N PHE A 209 12.79 18.82 11.89
CA PHE A 209 12.90 17.48 12.45
C PHE A 209 12.12 16.45 11.61
N GLU A 210 10.89 16.80 11.21
CA GLU A 210 10.07 15.97 10.31
C GLU A 210 10.74 15.79 8.93
N GLU A 211 11.33 16.85 8.37
CA GLU A 211 12.04 16.79 7.08
C GLU A 211 13.28 15.88 7.13
N VAL A 212 14.06 15.96 8.21
CA VAL A 212 15.23 15.07 8.42
C VAL A 212 14.76 13.62 8.55
N GLN A 213 13.68 13.38 9.30
CA GLN A 213 13.12 12.05 9.47
C GLN A 213 12.60 11.47 8.14
N GLU A 214 11.86 12.26 7.36
CA GLU A 214 11.32 11.80 6.07
C GLU A 214 12.45 11.39 5.13
N ARG A 215 13.56 12.13 5.12
CA ARG A 215 14.76 11.75 4.37
C ARG A 215 15.35 10.41 4.81
N ALA A 216 15.39 10.15 6.12
CA ALA A 216 15.85 8.86 6.66
C ALA A 216 14.89 7.70 6.29
N ARG A 217 13.57 7.93 6.32
CA ARG A 217 12.54 6.93 6.03
C ARG A 217 12.31 6.65 4.55
N LYS A 218 12.71 7.56 3.65
CA LYS A 218 12.50 7.43 2.21
C LYS A 218 13.02 6.09 1.68
N THR A 219 14.18 5.64 2.15
CA THR A 219 14.77 4.36 1.73
C THR A 219 13.94 3.17 2.20
N GLU A 220 13.50 3.14 3.46
CA GLU A 220 12.66 2.06 4.01
C GLU A 220 11.31 1.97 3.29
N ARG A 221 10.67 3.13 3.02
CA ARG A 221 9.42 3.19 2.25
C ARG A 221 9.59 2.66 0.84
N VAL A 222 10.61 3.12 0.12
CA VAL A 222 10.91 2.64 -1.25
C VAL A 222 11.15 1.14 -1.27
N ILE A 223 11.87 0.58 -0.28
CA ILE A 223 12.10 -0.87 -0.19
C ILE A 223 10.79 -1.62 0.11
N SER A 224 9.97 -1.12 1.04
CA SER A 224 8.67 -1.70 1.38
C SER A 224 7.72 -1.70 0.17
N ASP A 225 7.59 -0.56 -0.51
CA ASP A 225 6.74 -0.41 -1.68
C ASP A 225 7.23 -1.30 -2.84
N ALA A 226 8.54 -1.39 -3.04
CA ALA A 226 9.14 -2.31 -4.00
C ALA A 226 8.86 -3.78 -3.64
N SER A 227 8.89 -4.14 -2.36
CA SER A 227 8.56 -5.49 -1.89
C SER A 227 7.09 -5.83 -2.13
N VAL A 228 6.16 -4.93 -1.79
CA VAL A 228 4.73 -5.09 -2.06
C VAL A 228 4.48 -5.23 -3.55
N TRP A 229 5.10 -4.38 -4.37
CA TRP A 229 4.98 -4.46 -5.82
C TRP A 229 5.49 -5.79 -6.37
N ASN A 230 6.67 -6.24 -5.93
CA ASN A 230 7.21 -7.54 -6.33
C ASN A 230 6.26 -8.69 -5.95
N GLY A 231 5.70 -8.69 -4.74
CA GLY A 231 4.71 -9.69 -4.33
C GLY A 231 3.46 -9.70 -5.22
N ARG A 232 2.94 -8.51 -5.58
CA ARG A 232 1.83 -8.40 -6.53
C ARG A 232 2.18 -8.93 -7.91
N VAL A 233 3.39 -8.62 -8.41
CA VAL A 233 3.89 -9.13 -9.70
C VAL A 233 3.94 -10.65 -9.68
N GLU A 234 4.48 -11.27 -8.63
CA GLU A 234 4.55 -12.74 -8.55
C GLU A 234 3.16 -13.38 -8.58
N ASN A 235 2.21 -12.87 -7.79
CA ASN A 235 0.84 -13.40 -7.78
C ASN A 235 0.18 -13.34 -9.17
N VAL A 236 0.40 -12.24 -9.91
CA VAL A 236 -0.11 -12.08 -11.28
C VAL A 236 0.58 -13.06 -12.22
N VAL A 237 1.91 -13.20 -12.11
CA VAL A 237 2.70 -14.13 -12.93
C VAL A 237 2.24 -15.57 -12.70
N GLU A 238 2.02 -16.00 -11.46
CA GLU A 238 1.51 -17.34 -11.14
C GLU A 238 0.12 -17.58 -11.76
N THR A 239 -0.75 -16.58 -11.72
CA THR A 239 -2.11 -16.69 -12.27
C THR A 239 -2.13 -16.72 -13.80
N VAL A 240 -1.27 -15.93 -14.43
CA VAL A 240 -1.31 -15.67 -15.88
C VAL A 240 -0.39 -16.61 -16.67
N SER A 241 0.79 -16.95 -16.15
CA SER A 241 1.80 -17.75 -16.89
C SER A 241 1.28 -19.10 -17.42
N PRO A 242 0.48 -19.88 -16.67
CA PRO A 242 -0.03 -21.16 -17.18
C PRO A 242 -0.90 -21.04 -18.44
N ARG A 243 -1.49 -19.86 -18.67
CA ARG A 243 -2.37 -19.58 -19.81
C ARG A 243 -1.59 -19.14 -21.06
N PHE A 244 -0.34 -18.71 -20.88
CA PHE A 244 0.54 -18.27 -21.95
C PHE A 244 1.69 -19.26 -22.17
N SER A 245 1.38 -20.48 -22.65
CA SER A 245 2.35 -21.58 -22.78
C SER A 245 3.52 -21.31 -23.73
N GLY A 246 3.39 -20.30 -24.62
CA GLY A 246 4.47 -19.85 -25.50
C GLY A 246 5.47 -18.88 -24.86
N LEU A 247 5.21 -18.44 -23.63
CA LEU A 247 6.04 -17.48 -22.88
C LEU A 247 6.61 -18.13 -21.62
N SER A 248 7.85 -17.81 -21.30
CA SER A 248 8.44 -18.21 -20.02
C SER A 248 7.90 -17.33 -18.88
N PRO A 249 7.87 -17.84 -17.62
CA PRO A 249 7.46 -17.03 -16.46
C PRO A 249 8.28 -15.74 -16.30
N LYS A 250 9.54 -15.73 -16.74
CA LYS A 250 10.41 -14.54 -16.72
C LYS A 250 9.94 -13.46 -17.70
N GLU A 251 9.44 -13.85 -18.87
CA GLU A 251 8.92 -12.93 -19.87
C GLU A 251 7.58 -12.34 -19.42
N VAL A 252 6.69 -13.19 -18.91
CA VAL A 252 5.42 -12.74 -18.30
C VAL A 252 5.71 -11.74 -17.17
N ARG A 253 6.66 -12.05 -16.28
CA ARG A 253 7.10 -11.13 -15.22
C ARG A 253 7.60 -9.79 -15.77
N SER A 254 8.36 -9.80 -16.86
CA SER A 254 8.86 -8.57 -17.49
C SER A 254 7.71 -7.68 -17.99
N VAL A 255 6.71 -8.28 -18.64
CA VAL A 255 5.54 -7.56 -19.15
C VAL A 255 4.69 -6.99 -18.01
N VAL A 256 4.44 -7.77 -16.95
CA VAL A 256 3.69 -7.32 -15.77
C VAL A 256 4.42 -6.14 -15.11
N ARG A 257 5.74 -6.22 -14.94
CA ARG A 257 6.54 -5.14 -14.34
C ARG A 257 6.47 -3.85 -15.16
N LYS A 258 6.72 -3.93 -16.47
CA LYS A 258 6.63 -2.79 -17.39
C LYS A 258 5.23 -2.20 -17.47
N THR A 259 4.19 -3.03 -17.30
CA THR A 259 2.81 -2.54 -17.27
C THR A 259 2.54 -1.73 -16.01
N GLY A 260 3.07 -2.17 -14.85
CA GLY A 260 2.98 -1.40 -13.61
C GLY A 260 3.80 -0.11 -13.60
N GLU A 261 4.88 -0.04 -14.36
CA GLU A 261 5.62 1.21 -14.58
C GLU A 261 4.78 2.27 -15.34
N ILE A 262 3.80 1.85 -16.16
CA ILE A 262 2.95 2.73 -16.98
C ILE A 262 1.63 3.07 -16.28
N PHE A 263 0.94 2.05 -15.73
CA PHE A 263 -0.41 2.18 -15.17
C PHE A 263 -0.45 2.17 -13.63
N GLY A 264 0.72 2.07 -12.99
CA GLY A 264 0.82 1.95 -11.53
C GLY A 264 0.69 0.51 -11.03
N GLY A 265 0.94 0.32 -9.73
CA GLY A 265 1.02 -1.00 -9.09
C GLY A 265 -0.31 -1.64 -8.69
N GLN A 266 -1.40 -1.39 -9.43
CA GLN A 266 -2.74 -1.94 -9.18
C GLN A 266 -3.16 -2.94 -10.28
N PRO A 267 -2.75 -4.23 -10.19
CA PRO A 267 -3.07 -5.25 -11.19
C PRO A 267 -4.56 -5.55 -11.36
N GLU A 268 -5.37 -5.22 -10.36
CA GLU A 268 -6.82 -5.34 -10.38
C GLU A 268 -7.51 -4.31 -11.28
N SER A 269 -6.83 -3.22 -11.65
CA SER A 269 -7.44 -2.18 -12.47
C SER A 269 -7.73 -2.69 -13.90
N PRO A 270 -8.90 -2.35 -14.49
CA PRO A 270 -9.25 -2.82 -15.83
C PRO A 270 -8.25 -2.40 -16.91
N GLN A 271 -7.69 -1.19 -16.80
CA GLN A 271 -6.70 -0.67 -17.75
C GLN A 271 -5.39 -1.46 -17.70
N PHE A 272 -4.90 -1.78 -16.49
CA PHE A 272 -3.73 -2.62 -16.30
C PHE A 272 -3.95 -4.00 -16.93
N ARG A 273 -5.07 -4.67 -16.59
CA ARG A 273 -5.39 -6.01 -17.11
C ARG A 273 -5.47 -6.02 -18.63
N LYS A 274 -6.20 -5.07 -19.22
CA LYS A 274 -6.34 -4.95 -20.67
C LYS A 274 -4.99 -4.81 -21.35
N HIS A 275 -4.14 -3.89 -20.87
CA HIS A 275 -2.84 -3.63 -21.47
C HIS A 275 -1.85 -4.79 -21.30
N MET A 276 -1.84 -5.40 -20.11
CA MET A 276 -1.01 -6.57 -19.81
C MET A 276 -1.38 -7.74 -20.72
N LEU A 277 -2.68 -8.10 -20.78
CA LEU A 277 -3.15 -9.23 -21.58
C LEU A 277 -2.93 -8.99 -23.07
N ASN A 278 -3.14 -7.77 -23.56
CA ASN A 278 -2.84 -7.40 -24.94
C ASN A 278 -1.35 -7.65 -25.25
N LYS A 279 -0.43 -7.10 -24.46
CA LYS A 279 1.02 -7.30 -24.66
C LYS A 279 1.44 -8.77 -24.61
N LEU A 280 0.93 -9.53 -23.64
CA LEU A 280 1.23 -10.96 -23.53
C LEU A 280 0.69 -11.74 -24.75
N THR A 281 -0.49 -11.38 -25.23
CA THR A 281 -1.11 -11.99 -26.41
C THR A 281 -0.30 -11.70 -27.66
N VAL A 282 0.10 -10.45 -27.88
CA VAL A 282 0.98 -10.07 -29.00
C VAL A 282 2.32 -10.80 -28.93
N GLU A 283 2.96 -10.86 -27.77
CA GLU A 283 4.24 -11.57 -27.61
C GLU A 283 4.10 -13.07 -27.87
N GLN A 284 3.05 -13.73 -27.36
CA GLN A 284 2.80 -15.15 -27.63
C GLN A 284 2.52 -15.42 -29.11
N LEU A 285 1.69 -14.59 -29.73
CA LEU A 285 1.35 -14.72 -31.15
C LEU A 285 2.59 -14.50 -32.03
N SER A 286 3.44 -13.54 -31.70
CA SER A 286 4.68 -13.28 -32.44
C SER A 286 5.64 -14.48 -32.42
N LYS A 287 5.70 -15.23 -31.31
CA LYS A 287 6.50 -16.45 -31.20
C LYS A 287 5.86 -17.64 -31.91
N LYS A 288 4.54 -17.77 -31.83
CA LYS A 288 3.79 -18.89 -32.43
C LYS A 288 3.70 -18.76 -33.96
N PHE A 289 3.64 -17.53 -34.49
CA PHE A 289 3.49 -17.23 -35.91
C PHE A 289 4.66 -16.35 -36.41
N ALA A 290 5.88 -16.90 -36.41
CA ALA A 290 7.13 -16.19 -36.74
C ALA A 290 7.26 -15.65 -38.20
N GLY A 291 6.17 -15.60 -38.97
CA GLY A 291 6.11 -15.10 -40.34
C GLY A 291 5.10 -13.98 -40.59
N LEU A 292 4.29 -13.59 -39.59
CA LEU A 292 3.30 -12.52 -39.74
C LEU A 292 3.88 -11.14 -39.35
N PRO A 293 3.50 -10.05 -40.03
CA PRO A 293 3.86 -8.70 -39.61
C PRO A 293 3.30 -8.39 -38.22
N LEU A 294 4.18 -8.10 -37.26
CA LEU A 294 3.83 -7.85 -35.86
C LEU A 294 2.83 -6.70 -35.68
N ALA A 295 2.85 -5.72 -36.58
CA ALA A 295 1.88 -4.62 -36.62
C ALA A 295 0.45 -5.11 -36.90
N LYS A 296 0.25 -6.01 -37.87
CA LYS A 296 -1.07 -6.59 -38.20
C LYS A 296 -1.59 -7.44 -37.04
N VAL A 297 -0.71 -8.18 -36.37
CA VAL A 297 -1.07 -9.00 -35.21
C VAL A 297 -1.49 -8.12 -34.03
N ALA A 298 -0.75 -7.04 -33.74
CA ALA A 298 -1.13 -6.08 -32.70
C ALA A 298 -2.48 -5.41 -32.99
N GLU A 299 -2.72 -5.02 -34.24
CA GLU A 299 -3.99 -4.40 -34.66
C GLU A 299 -5.18 -5.36 -34.53
N ILE A 300 -5.02 -6.65 -34.89
CA ILE A 300 -6.05 -7.68 -34.65
C ILE A 300 -6.36 -7.80 -33.16
N VAL A 301 -5.33 -7.91 -32.32
CA VAL A 301 -5.49 -8.04 -30.87
C VAL A 301 -6.23 -6.82 -30.32
N ASP A 302 -5.87 -5.60 -30.73
CA ASP A 302 -6.57 -4.38 -30.32
C ASP A 302 -8.05 -4.35 -30.71
N HIS A 303 -8.37 -4.79 -31.93
CA HIS A 303 -9.76 -4.85 -32.42
C HIS A 303 -10.59 -5.88 -31.64
N VAL A 304 -10.02 -7.06 -31.36
CA VAL A 304 -10.66 -8.11 -30.55
C VAL A 304 -10.87 -7.65 -29.10
N PHE A 305 -9.86 -7.03 -28.48
CA PHE A 305 -9.95 -6.44 -27.14
C PHE A 305 -10.87 -5.20 -27.07
N SER A 306 -11.34 -4.71 -28.21
CA SER A 306 -12.36 -3.65 -28.33
C SER A 306 -13.76 -4.20 -28.63
N GLY A 307 -13.93 -5.53 -28.67
CA GLY A 307 -15.22 -6.20 -28.79
C GLY A 307 -15.63 -6.57 -30.21
N GLN A 308 -14.73 -6.50 -31.19
CA GLN A 308 -15.00 -7.02 -32.53
C GLN A 308 -14.80 -8.53 -32.59
N SER A 309 -15.58 -9.22 -33.44
CA SER A 309 -15.40 -10.65 -33.67
C SER A 309 -14.09 -10.93 -34.41
N ALA A 310 -13.48 -12.09 -34.16
CA ALA A 310 -12.24 -12.52 -34.83
C ALA A 310 -12.31 -12.41 -36.36
N VAL A 311 -13.45 -12.75 -36.96
CA VAL A 311 -13.66 -12.67 -38.42
C VAL A 311 -13.72 -11.21 -38.89
N ASP A 312 -14.40 -10.33 -38.15
CA ASP A 312 -14.53 -8.92 -38.52
C ASP A 312 -13.19 -8.16 -38.36
N SER A 313 -12.42 -8.48 -37.31
CA SER A 313 -11.08 -7.91 -37.09
C SER A 313 -10.09 -8.28 -38.21
N VAL A 314 -10.14 -9.51 -38.72
CA VAL A 314 -9.30 -9.92 -39.85
C VAL A 314 -9.77 -9.27 -41.16
N LYS A 315 -11.09 -9.13 -41.37
CA LYS A 315 -11.65 -8.43 -42.55
C LYS A 315 -11.31 -6.95 -42.62
N SER A 316 -11.04 -6.28 -41.49
CA SER A 316 -10.61 -4.89 -41.49
C SER A 316 -9.15 -4.68 -41.91
N ILE A 317 -8.32 -5.73 -41.84
CA ILE A 317 -6.86 -5.63 -42.04
C ILE A 317 -6.40 -6.27 -43.36
N VAL A 318 -7.10 -7.31 -43.84
CA VAL A 318 -6.76 -8.01 -45.08
C VAL A 318 -7.40 -7.32 -46.30
N SER A 319 -6.62 -7.12 -47.37
CA SER A 319 -7.08 -6.47 -48.61
C SER A 319 -8.13 -7.31 -49.36
N ASN A 320 -7.99 -8.63 -49.34
CA ASN A 320 -8.92 -9.58 -49.98
C ASN A 320 -9.91 -10.15 -48.96
N LYS A 321 -11.08 -9.51 -48.82
CA LYS A 321 -12.15 -9.95 -47.89
C LYS A 321 -12.70 -11.34 -48.24
N VAL A 322 -12.70 -11.71 -49.52
CA VAL A 322 -13.18 -13.03 -49.99
C VAL A 322 -12.25 -14.14 -49.52
N ALA A 323 -10.94 -13.88 -49.46
CA ALA A 323 -9.97 -14.82 -48.89
C ALA A 323 -10.25 -15.11 -47.41
N VAL A 324 -10.73 -14.11 -46.65
CA VAL A 324 -11.12 -14.27 -45.24
C VAL A 324 -12.37 -15.14 -45.09
N ASP A 325 -13.37 -14.96 -45.96
CA ASP A 325 -14.59 -15.79 -45.96
C ASP A 325 -14.29 -17.25 -46.32
N ILE A 326 -13.43 -17.49 -47.32
CA ILE A 326 -12.95 -18.82 -47.70
C ILE A 326 -12.16 -19.44 -46.54
N ALA A 327 -11.24 -18.70 -45.93
CA ALA A 327 -10.44 -19.14 -44.79
C ALA A 327 -11.32 -19.53 -43.59
N ALA A 328 -12.31 -18.70 -43.23
CA ALA A 328 -13.27 -18.99 -42.17
C ALA A 328 -14.04 -20.28 -42.47
N LYS A 329 -14.46 -20.49 -43.73
CA LYS A 329 -15.18 -21.70 -44.12
C LYS A 329 -14.32 -22.96 -44.06
N ILE A 330 -13.09 -22.92 -44.58
CA ILE A 330 -12.11 -24.00 -44.46
C ILE A 330 -11.91 -24.37 -42.99
N LYS A 331 -11.76 -23.37 -42.13
CA LYS A 331 -11.57 -23.57 -40.69
C LYS A 331 -12.79 -24.22 -40.01
N THR A 332 -14.01 -23.83 -40.37
CA THR A 332 -15.23 -24.49 -39.85
C THR A 332 -15.34 -25.96 -40.28
N GLN A 333 -14.84 -26.33 -41.47
CA GLN A 333 -14.83 -27.72 -41.95
C GLN A 333 -13.77 -28.57 -41.24
N ARG A 334 -12.64 -27.96 -40.86
CA ARG A 334 -11.48 -28.64 -40.25
C ARG A 334 -11.65 -29.13 -38.82
N SER A 335 -12.84 -29.00 -38.22
CA SER A 335 -13.23 -29.53 -36.90
C SER A 335 -12.06 -29.91 -35.97
N ARG A 336 -11.50 -28.91 -35.26
CA ARG A 336 -10.47 -29.06 -34.20
C ARG A 336 -9.12 -29.66 -34.63
N ALA A 337 -8.58 -29.29 -35.78
CA ALA A 337 -7.13 -29.42 -36.00
C ALA A 337 -6.37 -28.46 -35.09
N GLU A 338 -5.43 -28.95 -34.28
CA GLU A 338 -4.54 -28.12 -33.46
C GLU A 338 -3.33 -27.64 -34.27
N GLY A 339 -3.22 -26.31 -34.46
CA GLY A 339 -2.08 -25.67 -35.12
C GLY A 339 -2.33 -25.29 -36.58
N PHE A 340 -1.47 -24.41 -37.11
CA PHE A 340 -1.59 -23.91 -38.47
C PHE A 340 -1.29 -25.00 -39.49
N VAL A 341 -2.24 -25.23 -40.41
CA VAL A 341 -2.10 -26.09 -41.57
C VAL A 341 -2.45 -25.27 -42.81
N ALA A 342 -1.58 -25.24 -43.81
CA ALA A 342 -1.88 -24.56 -45.08
C ALA A 342 -3.12 -25.18 -45.74
N ALA A 343 -3.93 -24.36 -46.43
CA ALA A 343 -5.07 -24.85 -47.19
C ALA A 343 -4.61 -25.69 -48.39
N THR A 344 -5.17 -26.89 -48.53
CA THR A 344 -4.99 -27.71 -49.74
C THR A 344 -5.85 -27.17 -50.87
N ALA A 345 -5.46 -27.43 -52.12
CA ALA A 345 -6.21 -26.99 -53.30
C ALA A 345 -7.67 -27.50 -53.30
N ASP A 346 -7.89 -28.71 -52.79
CA ASP A 346 -9.22 -29.33 -52.68
C ASP A 346 -10.11 -28.62 -51.65
N GLU A 347 -9.56 -28.23 -50.49
CA GLU A 347 -10.28 -27.48 -49.45
C GLU A 347 -10.69 -26.08 -49.96
N ILE A 348 -9.80 -25.41 -50.70
CA ILE A 348 -10.08 -24.11 -51.32
C ILE A 348 -11.21 -24.25 -52.34
N GLY A 349 -11.15 -25.27 -53.21
CA GLY A 349 -12.18 -25.54 -54.21
C GLY A 349 -13.55 -25.86 -53.59
N MET A 350 -13.57 -26.65 -52.52
CA MET A 350 -14.80 -26.98 -51.78
C MET A 350 -15.41 -25.75 -51.09
N ALA A 351 -14.58 -24.93 -50.44
CA ALA A 351 -15.05 -23.71 -49.78
C ALA A 351 -15.57 -22.68 -50.79
N PHE A 352 -14.90 -22.52 -51.94
CA PHE A 352 -15.34 -21.63 -53.02
C PHE A 352 -16.71 -22.04 -53.58
N ASN A 353 -16.91 -23.34 -53.82
CA ASN A 353 -18.18 -23.89 -54.30
C ASN A 353 -19.32 -23.74 -53.28
N GLN A 354 -19.03 -23.93 -51.99
CA GLN A 354 -20.05 -23.80 -50.92
C GLN A 354 -20.46 -22.36 -50.64
N LEU A 355 -19.56 -21.40 -50.83
CA LEU A 355 -19.84 -19.97 -50.66
C LEU A 355 -20.59 -19.38 -51.87
N ALA A 356 -20.84 -20.18 -52.92
CA ALA A 356 -21.50 -19.75 -54.16
C ALA A 356 -20.88 -18.46 -54.74
N LEU A 357 -19.56 -18.30 -54.58
CA LEU A 357 -18.84 -17.15 -55.08
C LEU A 357 -18.92 -17.15 -56.62
N GLN A 358 -19.37 -16.05 -57.22
CA GLN A 358 -19.52 -15.98 -58.67
C GLN A 358 -18.16 -16.18 -59.37
N PRO A 359 -18.12 -16.81 -60.57
CA PRO A 359 -16.87 -17.08 -61.30
C PRO A 359 -16.04 -15.83 -61.65
N ALA A 360 -16.61 -14.63 -61.53
CA ALA A 360 -15.96 -13.34 -61.81
C ALA A 360 -14.74 -13.04 -60.93
N TYR A 361 -14.55 -13.77 -59.82
CA TYR A 361 -13.39 -13.60 -58.94
C TYR A 361 -12.14 -14.39 -59.40
N ALA A 362 -12.30 -15.37 -60.29
CA ALA A 362 -11.18 -16.16 -60.81
C ALA A 362 -10.34 -15.43 -61.87
N THR A 363 -10.79 -14.27 -62.38
CA THR A 363 -10.17 -13.60 -63.53
C THR A 363 -9.22 -12.45 -63.19
N HIS A 364 -9.05 -12.08 -61.91
CA HIS A 364 -8.23 -10.91 -61.52
C HIS A 364 -7.12 -11.15 -60.49
N SER A 365 -6.92 -12.39 -60.02
CA SER A 365 -5.75 -12.75 -59.20
C SER A 365 -4.99 -13.88 -59.87
N SER A 366 -3.68 -13.72 -60.08
CA SER A 366 -2.79 -14.84 -60.39
C SER A 366 -3.04 -15.98 -59.39
N ALA A 367 -3.14 -17.22 -59.88
CA ALA A 367 -3.54 -18.38 -59.07
C ALA A 367 -2.68 -18.53 -57.79
N ASP A 368 -1.40 -18.16 -57.85
CA ASP A 368 -0.49 -18.21 -56.70
C ASP A 368 -0.80 -17.13 -55.63
N SER A 369 -1.23 -15.93 -56.02
CA SER A 369 -1.52 -14.85 -55.05
C SER A 369 -2.83 -15.06 -54.28
N GLY A 370 -3.78 -15.81 -54.86
CA GLY A 370 -5.02 -16.18 -54.20
C GLY A 370 -4.81 -17.19 -53.05
N VAL A 371 -3.98 -18.21 -53.29
CA VAL A 371 -3.65 -19.24 -52.29
C VAL A 371 -2.83 -18.64 -51.12
N GLU A 372 -1.88 -17.76 -51.42
CA GLU A 372 -1.12 -17.03 -50.40
C GLU A 372 -2.03 -16.13 -49.55
N SER A 373 -2.97 -15.40 -50.17
CA SER A 373 -3.94 -14.55 -49.44
C SER A 373 -4.85 -15.35 -48.51
N ILE A 374 -5.27 -16.56 -48.93
CA ILE A 374 -6.10 -17.46 -48.10
C ILE A 374 -5.29 -18.02 -46.93
N ASN A 375 -4.02 -18.38 -47.16
CA ASN A 375 -3.13 -18.87 -46.10
C ASN A 375 -2.78 -17.76 -45.09
N GLU A 376 -2.54 -16.52 -45.54
CA GLU A 376 -2.37 -15.36 -44.66
C GLU A 376 -3.62 -15.13 -43.81
N ALA A 377 -4.82 -15.15 -44.43
CA ALA A 377 -6.08 -14.99 -43.71
C ALA A 377 -6.34 -16.12 -42.70
N LEU A 378 -5.98 -17.37 -43.00
CA LEU A 378 -6.06 -18.49 -42.07
C LEU A 378 -5.17 -18.28 -40.84
N GLN A 379 -3.92 -17.85 -41.02
CA GLN A 379 -3.01 -17.56 -39.91
C GLN A 379 -3.54 -16.41 -39.05
N LEU A 380 -4.07 -15.35 -39.67
CA LEU A 380 -4.63 -14.20 -38.94
C LEU A 380 -5.91 -14.57 -38.18
N LEU A 381 -6.76 -15.46 -38.71
CA LEU A 381 -7.93 -15.98 -38.00
C LEU A 381 -7.56 -16.86 -36.80
N GLU A 382 -6.50 -17.67 -36.91
CA GLU A 382 -5.96 -18.40 -35.74
C GLU A 382 -5.39 -17.46 -34.67
N ALA A 383 -4.72 -16.38 -35.07
CA ALA A 383 -4.23 -15.37 -34.16
C ALA A 383 -5.39 -14.61 -33.46
N ALA A 384 -6.44 -14.27 -34.20
CA ALA A 384 -7.62 -13.57 -33.67
C ALA A 384 -8.41 -14.41 -32.66
N GLU A 385 -8.60 -15.70 -32.90
CA GLU A 385 -9.28 -16.60 -31.95
C GLU A 385 -8.48 -16.82 -30.67
N LEU A 386 -7.16 -16.91 -30.76
CA LEU A 386 -6.30 -16.97 -29.57
C LEU A 386 -6.39 -15.67 -28.76
N ALA A 387 -6.56 -14.52 -29.43
CA ALA A 387 -6.83 -13.25 -28.76
C ALA A 387 -8.21 -13.22 -28.09
N GLU A 388 -9.26 -13.77 -28.71
CA GLU A 388 -10.59 -13.92 -28.10
C GLU A 388 -10.57 -14.83 -26.86
N GLN A 389 -9.75 -15.88 -26.88
CA GLN A 389 -9.57 -16.72 -25.69
C GLN A 389 -8.89 -15.95 -24.55
N ALA A 390 -8.00 -15.00 -24.87
CA ALA A 390 -7.34 -14.15 -23.90
C ALA A 390 -8.23 -13.02 -23.36
N THR A 391 -9.22 -12.53 -24.13
CA THR A 391 -10.18 -11.53 -23.63
C THR A 391 -11.15 -12.12 -22.61
N GLY A 392 -11.44 -13.42 -22.66
CA GLY A 392 -12.20 -14.14 -21.63
C GLY A 392 -11.53 -14.20 -20.24
N LEU A 393 -10.35 -13.58 -20.07
CA LEU A 393 -9.60 -13.49 -18.82
C LEU A 393 -9.74 -12.12 -18.12
N ILE A 394 -10.38 -11.14 -18.79
CA ILE A 394 -10.77 -9.85 -18.23
C ILE A 394 -12.02 -10.06 -17.37
#